data_AF-A0A930VJ01-F1
#
_entry.id   AF-A0A930VJ01-F1
#
_cell.length_a   1.000
_cell.length_b   1.000
_cell.length_c   1.000
_cell.angle_alpha   90.00
_cell.angle_beta   90.00
_cell.angle_gamma   90.00
#
_symmetry.space_group_name_H-M   'P 1'
#
loop_
_entity.id
_entity.type
_entity.pdbx_description
1 polymer ?
#
loop_
_entity_poly.entity_id
_entity_poly.type
_entity_poly.pdbx_seq_one_letter_code
_entity_poly.pdbx_strand_id
1 'polypeptide(L)'
;MTRSGPISPRDLSCRLGLPDRLAAVVTAREDEQDVRVRAGVSSLELTYRRGLTLGALEAYAEDLESLGWPIPREILQDIRLRRALLAAPMAYAPDKRA
;
A
#
# COMPACT_ATOMS: atom_id res chain seq x y z
N MET A 1 -22.30 -9.16 -36.35
CA MET A 1 -22.05 -7.78 -35.90
C MET A 1 -22.25 -7.71 -34.40
N THR A 2 -21.24 -8.04 -33.61
CA THR A 2 -21.29 -7.97 -32.15
C THR A 2 -21.23 -6.49 -31.75
N ARG A 3 -22.36 -5.96 -31.27
CA ARG A 3 -22.43 -4.64 -30.65
C ARG A 3 -21.67 -4.71 -29.32
N SER A 4 -20.38 -4.36 -29.32
CA SER A 4 -19.70 -3.96 -28.08
C SER A 4 -20.38 -2.70 -27.58
N GLY A 5 -21.28 -2.85 -26.61
CA GLY A 5 -21.78 -1.71 -25.85
C GLY A 5 -20.62 -1.01 -25.13
N PRO A 6 -20.79 0.25 -24.69
CA PRO A 6 -19.77 0.92 -23.89
C PRO A 6 -19.50 0.08 -22.65
N ILE A 7 -18.24 -0.30 -22.44
CA ILE A 7 -17.84 -1.06 -21.25
C ILE A 7 -18.11 -0.16 -20.04
N SER A 8 -18.91 -0.64 -19.10
CA SER A 8 -19.20 0.10 -17.87
C SER A 8 -17.92 0.22 -17.05
N PRO A 9 -17.67 1.36 -16.37
CA PRO A 9 -16.55 1.51 -15.44
C PRO A 9 -16.50 0.38 -14.40
N ARG A 10 -17.66 -0.13 -13.97
CA ARG A 10 -17.77 -1.25 -13.03
C ARG A 10 -17.21 -2.57 -13.58
N ASP A 11 -17.40 -2.82 -14.88
CA ASP A 11 -16.88 -4.02 -15.53
C ASP A 11 -15.36 -3.96 -15.68
N LEU A 12 -14.80 -2.76 -15.88
CA LEU A 12 -13.35 -2.54 -15.90
C LEU A 12 -12.74 -2.73 -14.51
N SER A 13 -13.38 -2.21 -13.44
CA SER A 13 -12.89 -2.40 -12.07
C SER A 13 -12.85 -3.88 -11.65
N CYS A 14 -13.84 -4.67 -12.05
CA CYS A 14 -13.85 -6.11 -11.78
C CYS A 14 -12.79 -6.85 -12.60
N ARG A 15 -12.57 -6.46 -13.87
CA ARG A 15 -11.56 -7.09 -14.74
C ARG A 15 -10.13 -6.83 -14.30
N LEU A 16 -9.87 -5.68 -13.69
CA LEU A 16 -8.55 -5.34 -13.16
C LEU A 16 -8.34 -5.77 -11.71
N GLY A 17 -9.34 -6.41 -11.08
CA GLY A 17 -9.21 -6.89 -9.70
C GLY A 17 -9.09 -5.75 -8.68
N LEU A 18 -9.66 -4.58 -8.96
CA LEU A 18 -9.61 -3.42 -8.06
C LEU A 18 -10.13 -3.74 -6.64
N PRO A 19 -11.19 -4.54 -6.45
CA PRO A 19 -11.61 -4.98 -5.12
C PRO A 19 -10.54 -5.82 -4.40
N ASP A 20 -9.84 -6.70 -5.12
CA ASP A 20 -8.80 -7.55 -4.55
C ASP A 20 -7.57 -6.72 -4.15
N ARG A 21 -7.22 -5.70 -4.94
CA ARG A 21 -6.18 -4.72 -4.57
C ARG A 21 -6.53 -3.94 -3.33
N LEU A 22 -7.77 -3.47 -3.24
CA LEU A 22 -8.23 -2.75 -2.06
C LEU A 22 -8.18 -3.66 -0.82
N ALA A 23 -8.60 -4.93 -0.96
CA ALA A 23 -8.48 -5.92 0.11
C ALA A 23 -7.02 -6.13 0.51
N ALA A 24 -6.09 -6.24 -0.45
CA ALA A 24 -4.66 -6.36 -0.17
C ALA A 24 -4.10 -5.15 0.58
N VAL A 25 -4.55 -3.93 0.25
CA VAL A 25 -4.19 -2.71 1.00
C VAL A 25 -4.68 -2.77 2.44
N VAL A 26 -5.94 -3.21 2.66
CA VAL A 26 -6.51 -3.34 4.00
C VAL A 26 -5.71 -4.36 4.82
N THR A 27 -5.51 -5.56 4.29
CA THR A 27 -4.73 -6.62 4.96
C THR A 27 -3.31 -6.15 5.27
N ALA A 28 -2.62 -5.51 4.33
CA ALA A 28 -1.27 -5.02 4.56
C ALA A 28 -1.19 -3.92 5.64
N ARG A 29 -2.25 -3.12 5.82
CA ARG A 29 -2.32 -2.10 6.88
C ARG A 29 -2.57 -2.73 8.25
N GLU A 30 -3.46 -3.72 8.31
CA GLU A 30 -3.73 -4.47 9.54
C GLU A 30 -2.48 -5.21 10.01
N ASP A 31 -1.80 -5.92 9.10
CA ASP A 31 -0.52 -6.60 9.37
C ASP A 31 0.56 -5.62 9.88
N GLU A 32 0.71 -4.46 9.23
CA GLU A 32 1.68 -3.44 9.66
C GLU A 32 1.36 -2.93 11.06
N GLN A 33 0.07 -2.68 11.35
CA GLN A 33 -0.39 -2.19 12.64
C GLN A 33 -0.22 -3.24 13.74
N ASP A 34 -0.54 -4.50 13.47
CA ASP A 34 -0.38 -5.63 14.40
C ASP A 34 1.08 -5.84 14.78
N VAL A 35 1.98 -5.70 13.80
CA VAL A 35 3.43 -5.73 14.04
C VAL A 35 3.86 -4.50 14.83
N ARG A 36 3.32 -3.30 14.54
CA ARG A 36 3.69 -2.07 15.25
C ARG A 36 3.36 -2.10 16.75
N VAL A 37 2.24 -2.71 17.13
CA VAL A 37 1.80 -2.78 18.54
C VAL A 37 2.40 -3.95 19.31
N ARG A 38 3.05 -4.90 18.62
CA ARG A 38 3.65 -6.09 19.23
C ARG A 38 4.97 -5.75 19.91
N ALA A 39 5.13 -6.20 21.15
CA ALA A 39 6.37 -6.06 21.90
C ALA A 39 7.51 -6.88 21.25
N GLY A 40 8.73 -6.32 21.24
CA GLY A 40 9.94 -7.03 20.78
C GLY A 40 10.09 -7.14 19.26
N VAL A 41 9.28 -6.42 18.48
CA VAL A 41 9.40 -6.41 17.02
C VAL A 41 10.72 -5.76 16.59
N SER A 42 11.43 -6.46 15.71
CA SER A 42 12.67 -5.93 15.14
C SER A 42 12.35 -4.79 14.18
N SER A 43 13.25 -3.81 14.12
CA SER A 43 13.09 -2.72 13.15
C SER A 43 13.13 -3.23 11.70
N LEU A 44 13.76 -4.39 11.44
CA LEU A 44 13.77 -5.02 10.12
C LEU A 44 12.38 -5.57 9.75
N GLU A 45 11.69 -6.26 10.68
CA GLU A 45 10.34 -6.77 10.46
C GLU A 45 9.36 -5.62 10.21
N LEU A 46 9.45 -4.54 10.99
CA LEU A 46 8.59 -3.36 10.77
C LEU A 46 8.86 -2.70 9.41
N THR A 47 10.12 -2.60 8.99
CA THR A 47 10.50 -2.10 7.66
C THR A 47 9.97 -2.99 6.55
N TYR A 48 10.08 -4.32 6.70
CA TYR A 48 9.53 -5.28 5.73
C TYR A 48 8.02 -5.09 5.57
N ARG A 49 7.27 -5.00 6.67
CA ARG A 49 5.81 -4.81 6.65
C ARG A 49 5.41 -3.49 5.98
N ARG A 50 6.09 -2.39 6.32
CA ARG A 50 5.90 -1.10 5.64
C ARG A 50 6.13 -1.19 4.14
N GLY A 51 7.12 -1.97 3.71
CA GLY A 51 7.39 -2.24 2.29
C GLY A 51 6.23 -2.96 1.60
N LEU A 52 5.65 -3.98 2.24
CA LEU A 52 4.47 -4.67 1.73
C LEU A 52 3.26 -3.73 1.61
N THR A 53 3.01 -2.90 2.63
CA THR A 53 1.91 -1.94 2.60
C THR A 53 2.11 -0.87 1.53
N LEU A 54 3.35 -0.40 1.33
CA LEU A 54 3.68 0.52 0.24
C LEU A 54 3.39 -0.14 -1.12
N GLY A 55 3.87 -1.37 -1.35
CA GLY A 55 3.64 -2.07 -2.60
C GLY A 55 2.16 -2.30 -2.91
N ALA A 56 1.35 -2.61 -1.90
CA ALA A 56 -0.09 -2.75 -2.08
C ALA A 56 -0.77 -1.42 -2.47
N LEU A 57 -0.35 -0.31 -1.86
CA LEU A 57 -0.86 1.03 -2.19
C LEU A 57 -0.48 1.48 -3.59
N GLU A 58 0.77 1.22 -4.00
CA GLU A 58 1.25 1.54 -5.33
C GLU A 58 0.52 0.73 -6.40
N ALA A 59 0.31 -0.57 -6.19
CA ALA A 59 -0.45 -1.41 -7.11
C ALA A 59 -1.92 -0.97 -7.23
N TYR A 60 -2.56 -0.59 -6.11
CA TYR A 60 -3.92 -0.05 -6.14
C TYR A 60 -3.99 1.29 -6.90
N ALA A 61 -3.01 2.17 -6.69
CA ALA A 61 -2.93 3.44 -7.39
C ALA A 61 -2.69 3.27 -8.91
N GLU A 62 -1.84 2.32 -9.30
CA GLU A 62 -1.59 1.96 -10.70
C GLU A 62 -2.87 1.44 -11.38
N ASP A 63 -3.63 0.57 -10.70
CA ASP A 63 -4.89 0.06 -11.25
C ASP A 63 -5.94 1.18 -11.40
N LEU A 64 -5.99 2.15 -10.47
CA LEU A 64 -6.83 3.35 -10.62
C LEU A 64 -6.40 4.22 -11.81
N GLU A 65 -5.10 4.45 -11.98
CA GLU A 65 -4.55 5.23 -13.08
C GLU A 65 -4.83 4.57 -14.44
N SER A 66 -4.70 3.24 -14.53
CA SER A 66 -5.01 2.46 -15.73
C SER A 66 -6.48 2.54 -16.16
N LEU A 67 -7.38 2.78 -15.20
CA LEU A 67 -8.81 3.03 -15.42
C LEU A 67 -9.11 4.47 -15.82
N GLY A 68 -8.11 5.36 -15.82
CA GLY A 68 -8.30 6.80 -15.96
C GLY A 68 -9.02 7.43 -14.77
N TRP A 69 -9.01 6.77 -13.61
CA TRP A 69 -9.65 7.26 -12.40
C TRP A 69 -8.68 8.13 -11.60
N PRO A 70 -9.17 9.21 -10.96
CA PRO A 70 -8.33 10.00 -10.09
C PRO A 70 -7.90 9.17 -8.86
N ILE A 71 -6.62 9.23 -8.51
CA ILE A 71 -6.10 8.60 -7.30
C ILE A 71 -6.53 9.45 -6.09
N PRO A 72 -7.18 8.87 -5.06
CA PRO A 72 -7.54 9.60 -3.85
C PRO A 72 -6.33 10.23 -3.16
N ARG A 73 -6.51 11.43 -2.62
CA ARG A 73 -5.42 12.19 -1.98
C ARG A 73 -4.81 11.43 -0.80
N GLU A 74 -5.64 10.72 -0.06
CA GLU A 74 -5.26 9.91 1.10
C GLU A 74 -4.29 8.79 0.71
N ILE A 75 -4.53 8.13 -0.43
CA ILE A 75 -3.64 7.10 -0.99
C ILE A 75 -2.29 7.72 -1.36
N LEU A 76 -2.29 8.87 -2.04
CA LEU A 76 -1.05 9.58 -2.39
C LEU A 76 -0.26 10.03 -1.16
N GLN A 77 -0.95 10.48 -0.11
CA GLN A 77 -0.32 10.86 1.16
C GLN A 77 0.29 9.64 1.86
N ASP A 78 -0.42 8.52 1.89
CA ASP A 78 0.07 7.28 2.49
C ASP A 78 1.29 6.71 1.77
N ILE A 79 1.30 6.75 0.43
CA ILE A 79 2.46 6.35 -0.39
C ILE A 79 3.67 7.23 -0.04
N ARG A 80 3.48 8.56 -0.02
CA ARG A 80 4.57 9.50 0.33
C ARG A 80 5.11 9.25 1.73
N LEU A 81 4.23 9.07 2.71
CA LEU A 81 4.61 8.79 4.09
C LEU A 81 5.44 7.50 4.19
N ARG A 82 4.97 6.41 3.56
CA ARG A 82 5.67 5.12 3.63
C ARG A 82 7.01 5.15 2.92
N ARG A 83 7.12 5.79 1.76
CA ARG A 83 8.41 6.03 1.10
C ARG A 83 9.38 6.79 2.00
N ALA A 84 8.92 7.83 2.69
CA ALA A 84 9.74 8.57 3.64
C ALA A 84 10.19 7.71 4.83
N LEU A 85 9.30 6.88 5.38
CA LEU A 85 9.62 5.97 6.48
C LEU A 85 10.62 4.87 6.10
N LEU A 86 10.61 4.42 4.85
CA LEU A 86 11.57 3.44 4.32
C LEU A 86 12.91 4.07 3.92
N ALA A 87 12.91 5.34 3.51
CA ALA A 87 14.12 6.09 3.17
C ALA A 87 14.83 6.67 4.41
N ALA A 88 14.14 6.77 5.55
CA ALA A 88 14.75 7.21 6.79
C ALA A 88 15.84 6.21 7.22
N PRO A 89 17.06 6.66 7.53
CA PRO A 89 18.09 5.78 8.07
C PRO A 89 17.55 5.10 9.33
N MET A 90 17.85 3.81 9.53
CA MET A 90 17.50 3.05 10.75
C MET A 90 18.22 3.67 11.97
N ALA A 91 17.76 4.83 12.41
CA ALA A 91 18.34 5.60 13.50
C ALA A 91 17.77 5.04 14.82
N TYR A 92 18.25 3.86 15.20
CA TYR A 92 18.29 3.46 16.61
C TYR A 92 19.51 2.57 16.84
N ALA A 93 20.67 3.19 17.03
CA ALA A 93 21.73 2.60 17.83
C ALA A 93 21.49 3.07 19.28
N PRO A 94 21.11 2.20 20.23
CA PRO A 94 21.16 2.59 21.62
C PRO A 94 22.62 2.89 21.96
N ASP A 95 22.88 4.15 22.32
CA ASP A 95 24.16 4.65 22.81
C ASP A 95 24.59 3.78 24.01
N LYS A 96 25.51 2.84 23.79
CA LYS A 96 26.19 2.12 24.87
C LYS A 96 27.21 3.08 25.46
N ARG A 97 26.75 3.97 26.33
CA ARG A 97 27.66 4.72 27.20
C ARG A 97 28.31 3.74 28.17
N ALA A 98 29.64 3.68 28.06
CA ALA A 98 30.60 2.98 28.89
C ALA A 98 30.66 3.56 30.31
#